data_AF-A0A379VIF8-F1
#
_entry.id   AF-A0A379VIF8-F1
#
_cell.length_a   1.000
_cell.length_b   1.000
_cell.length_c   1.000
_cell.angle_alpha   90.00
_cell.angle_beta   90.00
_cell.angle_gamma   90.00
#
_symmetry.space_group_name_H-M   'P 1'
#
loop_
_entity.id
_entity.type
_entity.pdbx_description
1 polymer ?
#
loop_
_entity_poly.entity_id
_entity_poly.type
_entity_poly.pdbx_seq_one_letter_code
_entity_poly.pdbx_strand_id
1 'polypeptide(L)'
;MGSVNFITHADVLQLIAKRTAEDCIIFLSGPTSRKTPLSLLRMKDVIAVNGSVQYLLNNNVKPFLYLLTDVRFLHRRREDFYNFSRNSQFTIVNLDVYEQASVDDQKYIEENCLIIRSFYRREKGGFLKKINLISSSGFIKHYLFQFLFRKEGDWLDFARISASGIALAILFAYTAIQVAYSLKYGRIICSGLDLTGSLPTFL
;
A
#
# COMPACT_ATOMS: atom_id res chain seq x y z
N MET A 1 23.86 -7.81 10.91
CA MET A 1 22.47 -7.70 10.45
C MET A 1 21.88 -9.09 10.47
N GLY A 2 20.88 -9.33 11.33
CA GLY A 2 20.18 -10.61 11.39
C GLY A 2 19.42 -10.88 10.09
N SER A 3 19.16 -12.14 9.80
CA SER A 3 18.32 -12.57 8.67
C SER A 3 16.89 -12.06 8.90
N VAL A 4 16.40 -11.15 8.05
CA VAL A 4 14.99 -10.73 8.06
C VAL A 4 14.11 -11.89 7.60
N ASN A 5 13.11 -12.24 8.41
CA ASN A 5 12.14 -13.28 8.07
C ASN A 5 11.06 -12.71 7.13
N PHE A 6 11.24 -12.95 5.84
CA PHE A 6 10.26 -12.55 4.82
C PHE A 6 9.06 -13.50 4.79
N ILE A 7 7.93 -12.99 4.31
CA ILE A 7 6.74 -13.79 4.01
C ILE A 7 7.13 -14.99 3.13
N THR A 8 6.59 -16.16 3.48
CA THR A 8 6.82 -17.42 2.77
C THR A 8 5.59 -17.83 1.94
N HIS A 9 5.76 -18.85 1.10
CA HIS A 9 4.62 -19.44 0.39
C HIS A 9 3.56 -20.00 1.34
N ALA A 10 3.96 -20.56 2.49
CA ALA A 10 3.04 -21.09 3.49
C ALA A 10 2.18 -19.97 4.11
N ASP A 11 2.78 -18.81 4.40
CA ASP A 11 2.06 -17.65 4.91
C ASP A 11 1.03 -17.16 3.87
N VAL A 12 1.42 -17.10 2.59
CA VAL A 12 0.50 -16.73 1.50
C VAL A 12 -0.68 -17.72 1.43
N LEU A 13 -0.44 -19.02 1.51
CA LEU A 13 -1.52 -20.02 1.54
C LEU A 13 -2.43 -19.84 2.77
N GLN A 14 -1.86 -19.52 3.94
CA GLN A 14 -2.64 -19.25 5.14
C GLN A 14 -3.52 -18.00 4.99
N LEU A 15 -2.99 -16.93 4.39
CA LEU A 15 -3.76 -15.72 4.08
C LEU A 15 -4.89 -16.03 3.10
N ILE A 16 -4.62 -16.80 2.04
CA ILE A 16 -5.63 -17.23 1.04
C ILE A 16 -6.75 -18.03 1.71
N ALA A 17 -6.39 -18.95 2.62
CA ALA A 17 -7.36 -19.80 3.33
C ALA A 17 -8.23 -19.03 4.33
N LYS A 18 -7.79 -17.85 4.78
CA LYS A 18 -8.51 -17.01 5.75
C LYS A 18 -9.31 -15.87 5.12
N ARG A 19 -9.27 -15.71 3.79
CA ARG A 19 -10.14 -14.78 3.06
C ARG A 19 -11.60 -15.10 3.34
N THR A 20 -12.43 -14.07 3.39
CA THR A 20 -13.88 -14.19 3.62
C THR A 20 -14.70 -13.87 2.38
N ALA A 21 -14.07 -13.35 1.32
CA ALA A 21 -14.74 -13.01 0.07
C ALA A 21 -13.92 -13.42 -1.17
N GLU A 22 -14.61 -13.64 -2.29
CA GLU A 22 -13.96 -13.91 -3.59
C GLU A 22 -13.31 -12.66 -4.19
N ASP A 23 -13.84 -11.48 -3.88
CA ASP A 23 -13.33 -10.18 -4.34
C ASP A 23 -12.80 -9.38 -3.15
N CYS A 24 -11.83 -8.51 -3.39
CA CYS A 24 -11.34 -7.57 -2.39
C CYS A 24 -11.51 -6.11 -2.80
N ILE A 25 -11.53 -5.25 -1.79
CA ILE A 25 -11.47 -3.79 -1.96
C ILE A 25 -10.12 -3.31 -1.45
N ILE A 26 -9.33 -2.68 -2.32
CA ILE A 26 -8.18 -1.89 -1.91
C ILE A 26 -8.69 -0.51 -1.51
N PHE A 27 -8.53 -0.17 -0.24
CA PHE A 27 -9.00 1.08 0.33
C PHE A 27 -7.83 2.05 0.53
N LEU A 28 -7.92 3.21 -0.12
CA LEU A 28 -6.90 4.26 -0.16
C LEU A 28 -7.45 5.56 0.44
N SER A 29 -6.57 6.52 0.73
CA SER A 29 -6.91 7.78 1.41
C SER A 29 -7.48 8.89 0.53
N GLY A 30 -7.74 8.62 -0.76
CA GLY A 30 -8.32 9.61 -1.66
C GLY A 30 -9.77 9.97 -1.29
N PRO A 31 -10.21 11.22 -1.53
CA PRO A 31 -11.58 11.69 -1.32
C PRO A 31 -12.72 10.74 -1.68
N THR A 32 -12.59 10.06 -2.81
CA THR A 32 -13.67 9.22 -3.34
C THR A 32 -13.90 7.97 -2.48
N SER A 33 -12.94 7.59 -1.62
CA SER A 33 -13.11 6.45 -0.72
C SER A 33 -14.30 6.61 0.22
N ARG A 34 -14.58 7.83 0.66
CA ARG A 34 -15.73 8.18 1.52
C ARG A 34 -17.09 7.93 0.87
N LYS A 35 -17.14 7.84 -0.47
CA LYS A 35 -18.36 7.50 -1.21
C LYS A 35 -18.60 5.99 -1.32
N THR A 36 -17.65 5.17 -0.87
CA THR A 36 -17.81 3.72 -0.90
C THR A 36 -18.83 3.30 0.15
N PRO A 37 -19.89 2.55 -0.22
CA PRO A 37 -20.90 2.15 0.75
C PRO A 37 -20.31 1.32 1.89
N LEU A 38 -20.61 1.70 3.14
CA LEU A 38 -20.13 0.97 4.32
C LEU A 38 -20.62 -0.49 4.34
N SER A 39 -21.83 -0.75 3.83
CA SER A 39 -22.34 -2.12 3.67
C SER A 39 -21.43 -2.97 2.79
N LEU A 40 -20.95 -2.41 1.68
CA LEU A 40 -20.02 -3.10 0.79
C LEU A 40 -18.67 -3.37 1.49
N LEU A 41 -18.15 -2.39 2.23
CA LEU A 41 -16.90 -2.53 2.99
C LEU A 41 -16.99 -3.57 4.11
N ARG A 42 -18.19 -3.85 4.65
CA ARG A 42 -18.42 -4.89 5.66
C ARG A 42 -18.59 -6.30 5.09
N MET A 43 -18.94 -6.42 3.81
CA MET A 43 -19.20 -7.71 3.15
C MET A 43 -18.02 -8.23 2.33
N LYS A 44 -16.95 -7.45 2.16
CA LYS A 44 -15.79 -7.79 1.34
C LYS A 44 -14.53 -7.73 2.17
N ASP A 45 -13.52 -8.50 1.78
CA ASP A 45 -12.19 -8.36 2.35
C ASP A 45 -11.62 -6.99 1.94
N VAL A 46 -11.23 -6.18 2.93
CA VAL A 46 -10.66 -4.86 2.72
C VAL A 46 -9.16 -4.87 2.97
N ILE A 47 -8.38 -4.51 1.95
CA ILE A 47 -6.95 -4.24 2.03
C ILE A 47 -6.77 -2.74 2.18
N ALA A 48 -6.45 -2.29 3.38
CA ALA A 48 -6.30 -0.88 3.71
C ALA A 48 -4.81 -0.48 3.70
N VAL A 49 -4.49 0.66 3.09
CA VAL A 49 -3.09 1.10 2.92
C VAL A 49 -2.77 2.33 3.75
N ASN A 50 -1.67 2.28 4.50
CA ASN A 50 -1.17 3.37 5.35
C ASN A 50 -2.27 3.98 6.25
N GLY A 51 -2.49 5.30 6.19
CA GLY A 51 -3.46 6.00 7.02
C GLY A 51 -4.94 5.75 6.72
N SER A 52 -5.26 5.09 5.60
CA SER A 52 -6.67 4.85 5.20
C SER A 52 -7.44 3.96 6.18
N VAL A 53 -6.73 3.16 6.98
CA VAL A 53 -7.29 2.29 8.03
C VAL A 53 -8.13 3.09 9.03
N GLN A 54 -7.74 4.33 9.35
CA GLN A 54 -8.45 5.17 10.31
C GLN A 54 -9.94 5.29 9.98
N TYR A 55 -10.27 5.51 8.70
CA TYR A 55 -11.65 5.68 8.27
C TYR A 55 -12.46 4.39 8.49
N LEU A 56 -11.85 3.23 8.21
CA LEU A 56 -12.50 1.93 8.38
C LEU A 56 -12.79 1.67 9.86
N LEU A 57 -11.80 1.85 10.72
CA LEU A 57 -11.97 1.64 12.16
C LEU A 57 -13.00 2.60 12.76
N ASN A 58 -12.99 3.88 12.37
CA ASN A 58 -13.99 4.86 12.82
C ASN A 58 -15.43 4.49 12.40
N ASN A 59 -15.59 3.64 11.39
CA ASN A 59 -16.89 3.17 10.90
C ASN A 59 -17.17 1.69 11.27
N ASN A 60 -16.42 1.15 12.23
CA ASN A 60 -16.52 -0.24 12.68
C ASN A 60 -16.37 -1.25 11.53
N VAL A 61 -15.42 -0.99 10.63
CA VAL A 61 -15.00 -1.92 9.58
C VAL A 61 -13.59 -2.39 9.92
N LYS A 62 -13.46 -3.68 10.22
CA LYS A 62 -12.17 -4.32 10.47
C LYS A 62 -11.49 -4.62 9.12
N PRO A 63 -10.30 -4.06 8.82
CA PRO A 63 -9.58 -4.45 7.62
C PRO A 63 -9.18 -5.93 7.69
N PHE A 64 -9.36 -6.64 6.57
CA PHE A 64 -8.77 -7.97 6.40
C PHE A 64 -7.24 -7.86 6.45
N LEU A 65 -6.68 -6.86 5.76
CA LEU A 65 -5.24 -6.66 5.71
C LEU A 65 -4.90 -5.18 5.77
N TYR A 66 -3.99 -4.83 6.67
CA TYR A 66 -3.33 -3.54 6.70
C TYR A 66 -1.97 -3.63 6.01
N LEU A 67 -1.75 -2.77 5.03
CA LEU A 67 -0.48 -2.66 4.30
C LEU A 67 0.20 -1.33 4.64
N LEU A 68 1.33 -1.39 5.34
CA LEU A 68 2.18 -0.24 5.63
C LEU A 68 3.38 -0.21 4.67
N THR A 69 3.46 0.86 3.87
CA THR A 69 4.52 1.05 2.85
C THR A 69 5.20 2.42 2.90
N ASP A 70 4.64 3.39 3.63
CA ASP A 70 5.25 4.72 3.79
C ASP A 70 6.05 4.82 5.11
N VAL A 71 7.37 4.87 4.99
CA VAL A 71 8.30 5.06 6.12
C VAL A 71 7.95 6.30 6.95
N ARG A 72 7.53 7.39 6.28
CA ARG A 72 7.17 8.64 6.97
C ARG A 72 5.92 8.49 7.80
N PHE A 73 5.03 7.55 7.43
CA PHE A 73 3.85 7.25 8.22
C PHE A 73 4.27 6.65 9.56
N LEU A 74 5.15 5.63 9.57
CA LEU A 74 5.64 5.04 10.82
C LEU A 74 6.30 6.08 11.73
N HIS A 75 7.16 6.93 11.18
CA HIS A 75 7.85 7.96 11.98
C HIS A 75 6.93 9.03 12.57
N ARG A 76 5.89 9.44 11.85
CA ARG A 76 5.02 10.55 12.27
C ARG A 76 3.77 10.09 13.02
N ARG A 77 3.33 8.86 12.77
CA ARG A 77 2.06 8.29 13.22
C ARG A 77 2.27 6.88 13.78
N ARG A 78 3.31 6.72 14.60
CA ARG A 78 3.72 5.45 15.20
C ARG A 78 2.61 4.77 15.99
N GLU A 79 1.92 5.54 16.85
CA GLU A 79 0.82 5.00 17.65
C GLU A 79 -0.36 4.55 16.80
N ASP A 80 -0.62 5.26 15.69
CA ASP A 80 -1.63 4.83 14.73
C ASP A 80 -1.21 3.54 14.03
N PHE A 81 0.06 3.36 13.70
CA PHE A 81 0.55 2.08 13.16
C PHE A 81 0.23 0.92 14.11
N TYR A 82 0.54 1.05 15.41
CA TYR A 82 0.23 0.00 16.38
C TYR A 82 -1.28 -0.24 16.50
N ASN A 83 -2.07 0.83 16.58
CA ASN A 83 -3.52 0.72 16.65
C ASN A 83 -4.08 0.02 15.41
N PHE A 84 -3.63 0.40 14.22
CA PHE A 84 -4.09 -0.16 12.94
C PHE A 84 -3.66 -1.61 12.77
N SER A 85 -2.45 -1.96 13.19
CA SER A 85 -1.93 -3.32 13.16
C SER A 85 -2.74 -4.24 14.06
N ARG A 86 -2.99 -3.86 15.32
CA ARG A 86 -3.78 -4.66 16.28
C ARG A 86 -5.24 -4.81 15.88
N ASN A 87 -5.80 -3.82 15.19
CA ASN A 87 -7.20 -3.81 14.78
C ASN A 87 -7.41 -4.28 13.33
N SER A 88 -6.38 -4.79 12.66
CA SER A 88 -6.50 -5.47 11.37
C SER A 88 -6.34 -6.98 11.57
N GLN A 89 -6.89 -7.80 10.67
CA GLN A 89 -6.73 -9.24 10.79
C GLN A 89 -5.30 -9.69 10.44
N PHE A 90 -4.67 -9.03 9.48
CA PHE A 90 -3.25 -9.18 9.16
C PHE A 90 -2.59 -7.82 8.93
N THR A 91 -1.29 -7.77 9.17
CA THR A 91 -0.47 -6.61 8.84
C THR A 91 0.69 -7.04 7.96
N ILE A 92 0.88 -6.36 6.83
CA ILE A 92 2.05 -6.50 5.96
C ILE A 92 2.82 -5.19 5.96
N VAL A 93 4.14 -5.29 6.12
CA VAL A 93 5.08 -4.17 6.10
C VAL A 93 6.11 -4.42 5.01
N ASN A 94 6.47 -3.39 4.22
CA ASN A 94 7.57 -3.53 3.27
C ASN A 94 8.94 -3.36 3.94
N LEU A 95 9.96 -3.92 3.30
CA LEU A 95 11.33 -3.91 3.81
C LEU A 95 11.83 -2.50 4.13
N ASP A 96 11.53 -1.49 3.31
CA ASP A 96 12.01 -0.12 3.57
C ASP A 96 11.49 0.46 4.89
N VAL A 97 10.24 0.14 5.27
CA VAL A 97 9.66 0.55 6.55
C VAL A 97 10.36 -0.18 7.69
N TYR A 98 10.56 -1.50 7.57
CA TYR A 98 11.27 -2.29 8.58
C TYR A 98 12.72 -1.83 8.79
N GLU A 99 13.48 -1.62 7.70
CA GLU A 99 14.90 -1.23 7.80
C GLU A 99 15.11 0.17 8.40
N GLN A 100 14.13 1.06 8.25
CA GLN A 100 14.17 2.43 8.80
C GLN A 100 13.42 2.56 10.13
N ALA A 101 12.78 1.50 10.61
CA ALA A 101 12.08 1.48 11.89
C ALA A 101 13.07 1.55 13.07
N SER A 102 12.59 2.04 14.22
CA SER A 102 13.36 1.94 15.47
C SER A 102 13.52 0.48 15.89
N VAL A 103 14.44 0.18 16.81
CA VAL A 103 14.65 -1.20 17.30
C VAL A 103 13.37 -1.77 17.92
N ASP A 104 12.62 -0.97 18.67
CA ASP A 104 11.36 -1.37 19.28
C ASP A 104 10.28 -1.67 18.21
N ASP A 105 10.22 -0.83 17.16
CA ASP A 105 9.30 -1.02 16.05
C ASP A 105 9.67 -2.25 15.21
N GLN A 106 10.96 -2.52 14.99
CA GLN A 106 11.44 -3.73 14.30
C GLN A 106 11.01 -4.99 15.05
N LYS A 107 11.22 -5.01 16.38
CA LYS A 107 10.79 -6.12 17.22
C LYS A 107 9.28 -6.34 17.13
N TYR A 108 8.49 -5.26 17.22
CA TYR A 108 7.04 -5.37 17.05
C TYR A 108 6.65 -5.91 15.66
N ILE A 109 7.29 -5.43 14.59
CA ILE A 109 7.02 -5.87 13.22
C ILE A 109 7.33 -7.37 13.07
N GLU A 110 8.46 -7.84 13.61
CA GLU A 110 8.85 -9.26 13.57
C GLU A 110 7.87 -10.17 14.31
N GLU A 111 7.34 -9.70 15.43
CA GLU A 111 6.42 -10.47 16.27
C GLU A 111 4.98 -10.48 15.75
N ASN A 112 4.55 -9.41 15.05
CA ASN A 112 3.12 -9.17 14.75
C ASN A 112 2.78 -8.98 13.27
N CYS A 113 3.76 -8.83 12.40
CA CYS A 113 3.56 -8.47 11.00
C CYS A 113 4.28 -9.43 10.04
N LEU A 114 3.83 -9.46 8.79
CA LEU A 114 4.55 -10.13 7.71
C LEU A 114 5.39 -9.11 6.95
N ILE A 115 6.61 -9.49 6.59
CA ILE A 115 7.54 -8.59 5.87
C ILE A 115 7.61 -9.01 4.40
N ILE A 116 7.28 -8.06 3.51
CA ILE A 116 7.48 -8.22 2.06
C ILE A 116 8.73 -7.48 1.62
N ARG A 117 9.41 -8.00 0.60
CA ARG A 117 10.44 -7.22 -0.10
C ARG A 117 9.78 -6.00 -0.73
N SER A 118 10.49 -4.87 -0.75
CA SER A 118 10.02 -3.72 -1.52
C SER A 118 9.95 -4.10 -2.99
N PHE A 119 8.73 -4.16 -3.54
CA PHE A 119 8.49 -4.40 -4.95
C PHE A 119 9.02 -3.26 -5.83
N TYR A 120 9.38 -2.12 -5.24
CA TYR A 120 10.02 -0.98 -5.88
C TYR A 120 11.26 -0.53 -5.09
N ARG A 121 12.43 -0.53 -5.73
CA ARG A 121 13.60 0.18 -5.21
C ARG A 121 13.55 1.63 -5.71
N ARG A 122 13.28 2.57 -4.80
CA ARG A 122 13.49 3.99 -5.07
C ARG A 122 14.99 4.24 -5.23
N GLU A 123 15.47 4.39 -6.46
CA GLU A 123 16.78 5.02 -6.66
C GLU A 123 16.71 6.44 -6.10
N LYS A 124 17.54 6.75 -5.08
CA LYS A 124 17.71 8.11 -4.58
C LYS A 124 18.35 8.94 -5.69
N GLY A 125 17.53 9.54 -6.55
CA GLY A 125 17.99 10.51 -7.54
C GLY A 125 18.66 11.68 -6.84
N GLY A 126 19.94 11.92 -7.15
CA GLY A 126 20.71 13.05 -6.63
C GLY A 126 20.07 14.41 -6.95
N PHE A 127 20.52 15.44 -6.24
CA PHE A 127 20.00 16.81 -6.26
C PHE A 127 19.76 17.39 -7.67
N LEU A 128 20.52 16.93 -8.66
CA LEU A 128 20.47 17.37 -10.07
C LEU A 128 19.26 16.86 -10.86
N LYS A 129 18.57 15.78 -10.46
CA LYS A 129 17.37 15.25 -11.16
C LYS A 129 16.05 15.94 -10.75
N LYS A 130 16.11 16.94 -9.88
CA LYS A 130 14.93 17.61 -9.29
C LYS A 130 14.31 18.70 -10.19
N ILE A 131 14.87 18.93 -11.38
CA ILE A 131 14.46 20.02 -12.27
C ILE A 131 13.73 19.41 -13.48
N ASN A 132 12.50 19.87 -13.73
CA ASN A 132 11.62 19.65 -14.91
C ASN A 132 10.63 18.47 -14.93
N LEU A 133 9.65 18.42 -14.02
CA LEU A 133 8.46 17.55 -14.18
C LEU A 133 7.13 18.21 -13.79
N ILE A 134 6.93 19.49 -14.12
CA ILE A 134 5.67 20.23 -13.86
C ILE A 134 4.73 20.26 -15.09
N SER A 135 5.14 19.77 -16.28
CA SER A 135 4.38 20.07 -17.52
C SER A 135 3.83 18.88 -18.31
N SER A 136 3.46 17.74 -17.70
CA SER A 136 2.90 16.64 -18.50
C SER A 136 1.88 15.75 -17.77
N SER A 137 0.66 16.27 -17.59
CA SER A 137 -0.51 15.50 -17.13
C SER A 137 -0.95 14.40 -18.11
N GLY A 138 -0.60 14.51 -19.40
CA GLY A 138 -0.90 13.50 -20.43
C GLY A 138 0.04 12.29 -20.42
N PHE A 139 1.32 12.48 -20.07
CA PHE A 139 2.34 11.43 -20.09
C PHE A 139 2.16 10.40 -18.96
N ILE A 140 1.72 10.89 -17.79
CA ILE A 140 1.45 10.06 -16.60
C ILE A 140 0.28 9.09 -16.88
N LYS A 141 -0.79 9.54 -17.55
CA LYS A 141 -1.95 8.69 -17.86
C LYS A 141 -1.63 7.54 -18.81
N HIS A 142 -0.80 7.77 -19.82
CA HIS A 142 -0.48 6.77 -20.84
C HIS A 142 0.41 5.63 -20.28
N TYR A 143 1.40 5.95 -19.46
CA TYR A 143 2.27 4.95 -18.83
C TYR A 143 1.58 4.18 -17.70
N LEU A 144 0.67 4.82 -16.95
CA LEU A 144 -0.09 4.15 -15.89
C LEU A 144 -0.90 2.97 -16.39
N PHE A 145 -1.60 3.16 -17.51
CA PHE A 145 -2.53 2.17 -18.04
C PHE A 145 -1.79 0.98 -18.65
N GLN A 146 -0.60 1.19 -19.23
CA GLN A 146 0.21 0.09 -19.75
C GLN A 146 0.94 -0.69 -18.65
N PHE A 147 1.24 -0.07 -17.50
CA PHE A 147 2.04 -0.68 -16.44
C PHE A 147 1.22 -1.58 -15.49
N LEU A 148 -0.02 -1.23 -15.19
CA LEU A 148 -0.93 -2.07 -14.38
C LEU A 148 -1.18 -3.46 -14.99
N PHE A 149 -0.84 -3.65 -16.28
CA PHE A 149 -1.06 -4.89 -17.04
C PHE A 149 0.20 -5.50 -17.67
N ARG A 150 1.42 -4.99 -17.42
CA ARG A 150 2.66 -5.55 -17.99
C ARG A 150 3.27 -6.64 -17.09
N LYS A 151 3.65 -7.77 -17.70
CA LYS A 151 4.48 -8.81 -17.07
C LYS A 151 5.90 -8.31 -16.84
N GLU A 152 6.51 -8.79 -15.76
CA GLU A 152 7.88 -8.56 -15.28
C GLU A 152 8.88 -8.32 -16.41
N GLY A 153 9.43 -7.10 -16.54
CA GLY A 153 10.43 -6.84 -17.58
C GLY A 153 11.05 -5.44 -17.62
N ASP A 154 10.28 -4.36 -17.48
CA ASP A 154 10.80 -2.99 -17.66
C ASP A 154 10.82 -2.18 -16.35
N TRP A 155 11.94 -2.27 -15.63
CA TRP A 155 12.15 -1.65 -14.31
C TRP A 155 12.68 -0.21 -14.37
N LEU A 156 13.17 0.26 -15.53
CA LEU A 156 13.97 1.48 -15.64
C LEU A 156 13.13 2.79 -15.64
N ASP A 157 11.88 2.73 -16.08
CA ASP A 157 11.07 3.93 -16.33
C ASP A 157 10.31 4.45 -15.10
N PHE A 158 10.04 3.59 -14.11
CA PHE A 158 9.28 3.98 -12.92
C PHE A 158 10.11 4.83 -11.93
N ALA A 159 11.43 4.64 -11.90
CA ALA A 159 12.36 5.38 -11.03
C ALA A 159 12.40 6.89 -11.28
N ARG A 160 11.91 7.35 -12.44
CA ARG A 160 11.97 8.77 -12.85
C ARG A 160 10.82 9.63 -12.34
N ILE A 161 9.75 9.04 -11.82
CA ILE A 161 8.57 9.78 -11.36
C ILE A 161 8.62 9.92 -9.83
N SER A 162 9.45 10.84 -9.32
CA SER A 162 9.39 11.21 -7.89
C SER A 162 9.53 12.70 -7.66
N ALA A 163 8.43 13.43 -7.93
CA ALA A 163 8.26 14.81 -7.47
C ALA A 163 6.80 15.20 -7.12
N SER A 164 5.81 14.29 -7.24
CA SER A 164 4.40 14.58 -6.96
C SER A 164 3.75 13.52 -6.07
N GLY A 165 2.72 13.89 -5.30
CA GLY A 165 1.94 12.94 -4.48
C GLY A 165 1.27 11.85 -5.31
N ILE A 166 1.00 12.11 -6.60
CA ILE A 166 0.32 11.21 -7.53
C ILE A 166 1.14 9.93 -7.71
N ALA A 167 2.46 10.07 -7.88
CA ALA A 167 3.37 8.94 -8.02
C ALA A 167 3.38 8.03 -6.78
N LEU A 168 3.25 8.60 -5.58
CA LEU A 168 3.18 7.84 -4.33
C LEU A 168 1.85 7.08 -4.21
N ALA A 169 0.72 7.73 -4.53
CA ALA A 169 -0.58 7.08 -4.51
C ALA A 169 -0.63 5.87 -5.46
N ILE A 170 -0.03 6.01 -6.65
CA ILE A 170 0.09 4.93 -7.64
C ILE A 170 0.94 3.79 -7.10
N LEU A 171 2.08 4.10 -6.48
CA LEU A 171 2.97 3.09 -5.93
C LEU A 171 2.29 2.29 -4.81
N PHE A 172 1.61 2.98 -3.88
CA PHE A 172 0.88 2.34 -2.79
C PHE A 172 -0.26 1.45 -3.31
N ALA A 173 -1.02 1.95 -4.28
CA ALA A 173 -2.07 1.16 -4.93
C ALA A 173 -1.48 -0.06 -5.66
N TYR A 174 -0.35 0.11 -6.37
CA TYR A 174 0.30 -0.98 -7.10
C TYR A 174 0.77 -2.10 -6.16
N THR A 175 1.44 -1.76 -5.04
CA THR A 175 1.83 -2.77 -4.05
C THR A 175 0.60 -3.49 -3.46
N ALA A 176 -0.48 -2.77 -3.17
CA ALA A 176 -1.72 -3.39 -2.70
C ALA A 176 -2.36 -4.33 -3.75
N ILE A 177 -2.30 -3.97 -5.04
CA ILE A 177 -2.77 -4.81 -6.14
C ILE A 177 -1.93 -6.09 -6.24
N GLN A 178 -0.61 -5.99 -6.12
CA GLN A 178 0.27 -7.17 -6.13
C GLN A 178 -0.05 -8.11 -4.98
N VAL A 179 -0.23 -7.58 -3.77
CA VAL A 179 -0.67 -8.38 -2.60
C VAL A 179 -2.01 -9.05 -2.88
N ALA A 180 -3.01 -8.30 -3.35
CA ALA A 180 -4.34 -8.84 -3.66
C ALA A 180 -4.29 -9.94 -4.73
N TYR A 181 -3.48 -9.75 -5.77
CA TYR A 181 -3.28 -10.75 -6.82
C TYR A 181 -2.60 -12.02 -6.30
N SER A 182 -1.57 -11.89 -5.47
CA SER A 182 -0.91 -13.03 -4.80
C SER A 182 -1.88 -13.80 -3.90
N LEU A 183 -2.85 -13.10 -3.29
CA LEU A 183 -3.92 -13.69 -2.50
C LEU A 183 -5.10 -14.26 -3.32
N LYS A 184 -4.97 -14.33 -4.65
CA LYS A 184 -5.92 -15.01 -5.56
C LYS A 184 -7.35 -14.44 -5.52
N TYR A 185 -7.52 -13.15 -5.25
CA TYR A 185 -8.84 -12.52 -5.39
C TYR A 185 -9.27 -12.48 -6.85
N GLY A 186 -10.54 -12.79 -7.12
CA GLY A 186 -11.11 -12.84 -8.47
C GLY A 186 -11.28 -11.45 -9.08
N ARG A 187 -11.72 -10.47 -8.29
CA ARG A 187 -11.75 -9.06 -8.67
C ARG A 187 -11.13 -8.19 -7.59
N ILE A 188 -10.42 -7.17 -8.03
CA ILE A 188 -9.74 -6.18 -7.18
C ILE A 188 -10.36 -4.81 -7.47
N ILE A 189 -11.04 -4.24 -6.48
CA ILE A 189 -11.73 -2.95 -6.61
C ILE A 189 -10.94 -1.89 -5.86
N CYS A 190 -10.50 -0.83 -6.54
CA CYS A 190 -9.82 0.28 -5.89
C CYS A 190 -10.82 1.35 -5.44
N SER A 191 -10.77 1.71 -4.17
CA SER A 191 -11.56 2.78 -3.56
C SER A 191 -10.60 3.89 -3.07
N GLY A 192 -10.83 5.14 -3.47
CA GLY A 192 -9.96 6.26 -3.11
C GLY A 192 -8.68 6.38 -3.94
N LEU A 193 -8.62 5.77 -5.13
CA LEU A 193 -7.52 5.98 -6.08
C LEU A 193 -7.78 7.26 -6.90
N ASP A 194 -7.57 8.41 -6.27
CA ASP A 194 -7.83 9.71 -6.89
C ASP A 194 -6.56 10.27 -7.54
N LEU A 195 -6.48 10.15 -8.87
CA LEU A 195 -5.35 10.61 -9.68
C LEU A 195 -5.59 12.03 -10.23
N THR A 196 -5.88 12.97 -9.33
CA THR A 196 -6.05 14.39 -9.66
C THR A 196 -4.73 15.16 -9.49
N GLY A 197 -4.50 16.20 -10.31
CA GLY A 197 -3.26 17.01 -10.34
C GLY A 197 -2.81 17.59 -8.99
N SER A 198 -3.71 17.63 -8.02
CA SER A 198 -3.48 17.87 -6.60
C SER A 198 -4.08 16.73 -5.78
N LEU A 199 -3.40 16.30 -4.72
CA LEU A 199 -3.87 15.28 -3.77
C LEU A 199 -4.24 15.95 -2.44
N PRO A 200 -5.49 16.38 -2.26
CA PRO A 200 -6.03 16.54 -0.92
C PRO A 200 -6.22 15.12 -0.34
N THR A 201 -5.22 14.61 0.37
CA THR A 201 -5.40 13.41 1.20
C THR A 201 -6.26 13.77 2.40
N PHE A 202 -7.26 12.96 2.70
CA PHE A 202 -7.95 13.05 3.99
C PHE A 202 -7.10 12.30 5.00
N LEU A 203 -6.35 13.03 5.79
CA LEU A 203 -5.70 12.54 7.01
C LEU A 203 -6.29 13.28 8.20
#